data_AF-A0A946IVS9-F1
#
_entry.id   AF-A0A946IVS9-F1
#
_cell.length_a   1.000
_cell.length_b   1.000
_cell.length_c   1.000
_cell.angle_alpha   90.00
_cell.angle_beta   90.00
_cell.angle_gamma   90.00
#
_symmetry.space_group_name_H-M   'P 1'
#
loop_
_entity.id
_entity.type
_entity.pdbx_description
1 polymer ?
#
loop_
_entity_poly.entity_id
_entity_poly.type
_entity_poly.pdbx_seq_one_letter_code
_entity_poly.pdbx_strand_id
1 'polypeptide(L)'
;MNPEIFISGLRKRGFELWADGDQLHYKGTTERMDTETCAMLKELKPEILPLVSFKVNSEDPTQELDILNPETWKYPRPDLLIEFELEAHKKWYSTMRNPSPKYGEVALSHEEATQLAWKFILDSMRNQHRRGTGRYTEKKTEEKNG
;
A
#
# COMPACT_ATOMS: atom_id res chain seq x y z
N MET A 1 -11.53 23.64 -6.99
CA MET A 1 -10.06 23.66 -6.80
C MET A 1 -9.54 22.27 -7.11
N ASN A 2 -8.35 22.09 -7.70
CA ASN A 2 -7.84 20.75 -8.01
C ASN A 2 -7.35 20.05 -6.71
N PRO A 3 -7.89 18.86 -6.35
CA PRO A 3 -7.54 18.13 -5.12
C PRO A 3 -6.05 17.77 -5.01
N GLU A 4 -5.39 17.42 -6.12
CA GLU A 4 -3.96 17.07 -6.11
C GLU A 4 -3.09 18.28 -5.78
N ILE A 5 -3.42 19.44 -6.35
CA ILE A 5 -2.72 20.70 -6.07
C ILE A 5 -2.90 21.07 -4.60
N PHE A 6 -4.11 20.88 -4.07
CA PHE A 6 -4.42 21.13 -2.66
C PHE A 6 -3.63 20.20 -1.72
N ILE A 7 -3.61 18.89 -1.97
CA ILE A 7 -2.81 17.91 -1.20
C ILE A 7 -1.31 18.24 -1.29
N SER A 8 -0.81 18.61 -2.47
CA SER A 8 0.60 19.00 -2.65
C SER A 8 0.95 20.24 -1.83
N GLY A 9 0.07 21.25 -1.79
CA GLY A 9 0.24 22.44 -0.96
C GLY A 9 0.30 22.12 0.53
N LEU A 10 -0.55 21.21 1.00
CA LEU A 10 -0.53 20.72 2.39
C LEU A 10 0.77 20.00 2.74
N ARG A 11 1.26 19.13 1.86
CA ARG A 11 2.54 18.43 2.07
C ARG A 11 3.72 19.38 2.14
N LYS A 12 3.73 20.43 1.31
CA LYS A 12 4.76 21.49 1.36
C LYS A 12 4.72 22.29 2.68
N ARG A 13 3.55 22.42 3.29
CA ARG A 13 3.35 23.00 4.63
C ARG A 13 3.63 22.00 5.77
N GLY A 14 4.13 20.81 5.45
CA GLY A 14 4.49 19.79 6.45
C GLY A 14 3.31 19.01 7.02
N PHE A 15 2.19 18.94 6.29
CA PHE A 15 1.05 18.09 6.63
C PHE A 15 1.07 16.78 5.85
N GLU A 16 0.88 15.68 6.57
CA GLU A 16 0.62 14.36 6.00
C GLU A 16 -0.88 14.08 6.06
N LEU A 17 -1.41 13.43 5.02
CA LEU A 17 -2.82 13.04 4.91
C LEU A 17 -2.90 11.57 4.59
N TRP A 18 -3.88 10.88 5.18
CA TRP A 18 -4.14 9.47 4.90
C TRP A 18 -5.62 9.14 5.09
N ALA A 19 -6.05 8.06 4.43
CA ALA A 19 -7.40 7.51 4.60
C ALA A 19 -7.39 6.32 5.58
N ASP A 20 -8.42 6.22 6.43
CA ASP A 20 -8.81 5.02 7.18
C ASP A 20 -10.27 4.71 6.83
N GLY A 21 -10.46 3.82 5.85
CA GLY A 21 -11.76 3.63 5.19
C GLY A 21 -12.30 4.95 4.61
N ASP A 22 -13.50 5.34 5.03
CA ASP A 22 -14.13 6.60 4.63
C ASP A 22 -13.71 7.81 5.48
N GLN A 23 -12.75 7.63 6.40
CA GLN A 23 -12.23 8.72 7.23
C GLN A 23 -10.95 9.28 6.64
N LEU A 24 -10.89 10.61 6.54
CA LEU A 24 -9.69 11.33 6.13
C LEU A 24 -9.01 11.89 7.38
N HIS A 25 -7.78 11.49 7.59
CA HIS A 25 -6.94 11.92 8.70
C HIS A 25 -5.78 12.78 8.20
N TYR A 26 -5.24 13.58 9.09
CA TYR A 26 -4.06 14.38 8.81
C TYR A 26 -3.20 14.56 10.07
N LYS A 27 -1.90 14.80 9.87
CA LYS A 27 -0.94 15.13 10.92
C LYS A 27 -0.06 16.28 10.45
N GLY A 28 0.05 17.34 11.26
CA GLY A 28 0.99 18.43 11.05
C GLY A 28 2.27 18.21 11.85
N THR A 29 3.41 18.60 11.30
CA THR A 29 4.71 18.48 11.97
C THR A 29 4.99 19.62 12.96
N THR A 30 4.40 20.81 12.77
CA THR A 30 4.71 21.99 13.60
C THR A 30 3.58 23.04 13.68
N GLU A 31 2.74 23.18 12.64
CA GLU A 31 1.65 24.17 12.62
C GLU A 31 0.27 23.54 12.82
N ARG A 32 -0.61 24.24 13.55
CA ARG A 32 -2.04 23.94 13.57
C ARG A 32 -2.63 24.30 12.21
N MET A 33 -3.40 23.38 11.64
CA MET A 33 -4.13 23.64 10.40
C MET A 33 -5.16 24.74 10.62
N ASP A 34 -5.16 25.75 9.75
CA ASP A 34 -6.10 26.87 9.83
C ASP A 34 -7.54 26.43 9.49
N THR A 35 -8.50 27.23 9.94
CA THR A 35 -9.94 26.92 9.84
C THR A 35 -10.41 26.83 8.39
N GLU A 36 -9.86 27.65 7.50
CA GLU A 36 -10.21 27.66 6.07
C GLU A 36 -9.73 26.38 5.39
N THR A 37 -8.48 25.99 5.62
CA THR A 37 -7.91 24.74 5.15
C THR A 37 -8.70 23.53 5.66
N CYS A 38 -9.13 23.54 6.93
CA CYS A 38 -9.99 22.50 7.49
C CYS A 38 -11.35 22.41 6.79
N ALA A 39 -11.95 23.56 6.43
CA ALA A 39 -13.23 23.60 5.71
C ALA A 39 -13.08 23.02 4.29
N MET A 40 -12.03 23.40 3.59
CA MET A 40 -11.71 22.89 2.25
C MET A 40 -11.45 21.38 2.26
N LEU A 41 -10.78 20.87 3.30
CA LEU A 41 -10.56 19.43 3.48
C LEU A 41 -11.88 18.64 3.61
N LYS A 42 -12.87 19.21 4.29
CA LYS A 42 -14.19 18.57 4.46
C LYS A 42 -14.97 18.58 3.15
N GLU A 43 -14.94 19.69 2.42
CA GLU A 43 -15.61 19.85 1.14
C GLU A 43 -15.02 18.91 0.08
N LEU A 44 -13.70 18.87 -0.02
CA LEU A 44 -12.96 18.06 -1.00
C LEU A 44 -12.76 16.61 -0.56
N LYS A 45 -13.25 16.20 0.62
CA LYS A 45 -13.09 14.85 1.18
C LYS A 45 -13.38 13.72 0.17
N PRO A 46 -14.52 13.67 -0.55
CA PRO A 46 -14.79 12.56 -1.45
C PRO A 46 -13.80 12.46 -2.61
N GLU A 47 -13.21 13.58 -3.04
CA GLU A 47 -12.22 13.64 -4.10
C GLU A 47 -10.80 13.37 -3.58
N ILE A 48 -10.51 13.73 -2.33
CA ILE A 48 -9.20 13.52 -1.68
C ILE A 48 -9.03 12.08 -1.20
N LEU A 49 -10.07 11.44 -0.68
CA LEU A 49 -10.03 10.06 -0.16
C LEU A 49 -9.33 9.07 -1.12
N PRO A 50 -9.65 9.01 -2.43
CA PRO A 50 -8.96 8.10 -3.35
C PRO A 50 -7.52 8.53 -3.69
N LEU A 51 -7.12 9.76 -3.39
CA LEU A 51 -5.82 10.34 -3.77
C LEU A 51 -4.77 10.27 -2.65
N VAL A 52 -5.19 9.99 -1.41
CA VAL A 52 -4.29 9.90 -0.26
C VAL A 52 -3.97 8.44 0.06
N SER A 53 -2.78 8.20 0.59
CA SER A 53 -2.36 6.86 1.00
C SER A 53 -3.31 6.33 2.08
N PHE A 54 -3.74 5.08 1.98
CA PHE A 54 -4.44 4.42 3.08
C PHE A 54 -3.45 4.16 4.22
N LYS A 55 -3.74 4.66 5.42
CA LYS A 55 -3.04 4.21 6.61
C LYS A 55 -3.83 3.04 7.14
N VAL A 56 -3.40 1.84 6.77
CA VAL A 56 -3.80 0.68 7.55
C VAL A 56 -3.13 0.85 8.90
N ASN A 57 -3.90 0.75 9.99
CA ASN A 57 -3.44 0.86 11.37
C ASN A 57 -2.26 -0.11 11.61
N SER A 58 -1.06 0.37 11.35
CA SER A 58 0.19 -0.20 11.81
C SER A 58 0.61 0.68 12.97
N GLU A 59 -0.03 0.45 14.11
CA GLU A 59 0.48 0.91 15.41
C GLU A 59 1.71 0.08 15.85
N ASP A 60 2.11 -0.91 15.04
CA ASP A 60 3.26 -1.75 15.31
C ASP A 60 4.19 -1.79 14.08
N PRO A 61 5.36 -1.10 14.12
CA PRO A 61 6.38 -1.18 13.08
C PRO A 61 6.99 -2.59 12.95
N THR A 62 6.52 -3.58 13.74
CA THR A 62 6.85 -5.00 13.62
C THR A 62 5.81 -5.83 12.86
N GLN A 63 4.77 -5.22 12.25
CA GLN A 63 3.82 -5.98 11.42
C GLN A 63 4.55 -6.63 10.22
N GLU A 64 4.94 -7.88 10.40
CA GLU A 64 5.42 -8.72 9.32
C GLU A 64 4.23 -9.12 8.43
N LEU A 65 4.49 -9.18 7.13
CA LEU A 65 3.52 -9.65 6.16
C LEU A 65 3.13 -11.11 6.45
N ASP A 66 1.90 -11.34 6.90
CA ASP A 66 1.36 -12.69 7.05
C ASP A 66 0.78 -13.19 5.72
N ILE A 67 1.57 -14.01 5.03
CA ILE A 67 1.22 -14.60 3.73
C ILE A 67 0.16 -15.72 3.84
N LEU A 68 -0.13 -16.21 5.04
CA LEU A 68 -1.13 -17.25 5.30
C LEU A 68 -2.51 -16.63 5.61
N ASN A 69 -2.55 -15.36 6.04
CA ASN A 69 -3.78 -14.63 6.25
C ASN A 69 -4.49 -14.32 4.91
N PRO A 70 -5.74 -14.77 4.70
CA PRO A 70 -6.51 -14.50 3.48
C PRO A 70 -6.75 -13.01 3.19
N GLU A 71 -6.82 -12.16 4.21
CA GLU A 71 -7.03 -10.71 4.02
C GLU A 71 -5.81 -10.05 3.36
N THR A 72 -4.60 -10.55 3.64
CA THR A 72 -3.36 -10.12 2.99
C THR A 72 -3.43 -10.29 1.47
N TRP A 73 -4.17 -11.28 0.97
CA TRP A 73 -4.32 -11.54 -0.47
C TRP A 73 -5.30 -10.61 -1.18
N LYS A 74 -6.20 -9.97 -0.42
CA LYS A 74 -7.23 -9.09 -0.96
C LYS A 74 -6.69 -7.68 -1.18
N TYR A 75 -5.94 -7.15 -0.22
CA TYR A 75 -5.48 -5.77 -0.24
C TYR A 75 -3.96 -5.70 -0.39
N PRO A 76 -3.45 -5.07 -1.47
CA PRO A 76 -2.02 -4.85 -1.63
C PRO A 76 -1.43 -4.04 -0.49
N ARG A 77 -0.38 -4.57 0.14
CA ARG A 77 0.35 -3.94 1.26
C ARG A 77 1.85 -3.84 0.96
N PRO A 78 2.24 -3.09 -0.09
CA PRO A 78 3.64 -2.95 -0.48
C PRO A 78 4.50 -2.31 0.62
N ASP A 79 3.87 -1.63 1.59
CA ASP A 79 4.50 -1.08 2.79
C ASP A 79 5.05 -2.15 3.74
N LEU A 80 4.53 -3.38 3.69
CA LEU A 80 4.97 -4.50 4.52
C LEU A 80 6.06 -5.37 3.84
N LEU A 81 6.41 -5.04 2.60
CA LEU A 81 7.47 -5.73 1.85
C LEU A 81 8.84 -5.21 2.28
N ILE A 82 9.79 -6.12 2.45
CA ILE A 82 11.20 -5.72 2.56
C ILE A 82 11.72 -5.29 1.18
N GLU A 83 12.85 -4.58 1.16
CA GLU A 83 13.40 -3.95 -0.05
C GLU A 83 13.44 -4.88 -1.28
N PHE A 84 13.99 -6.09 -1.12
CA PHE A 84 14.07 -7.08 -2.20
C PHE A 84 12.68 -7.50 -2.74
N GLU A 85 11.70 -7.66 -1.87
CA GLU A 85 10.35 -8.06 -2.25
C GLU A 85 9.60 -6.90 -2.90
N LEU A 86 9.83 -5.69 -2.43
CA LEU A 86 9.30 -4.47 -3.02
C LEU A 86 9.86 -4.26 -4.44
N GLU A 87 11.14 -4.53 -4.66
CA GLU A 87 11.74 -4.52 -6.00
C GLU A 87 11.13 -5.59 -6.91
N ALA A 88 10.93 -6.81 -6.40
CA ALA A 88 10.29 -7.88 -7.15
C ALA A 88 8.83 -7.51 -7.51
N HIS A 89 8.09 -6.93 -6.56
CA HIS A 89 6.75 -6.40 -6.80
C HIS A 89 6.76 -5.31 -7.88
N LYS A 90 7.68 -4.34 -7.81
CA LYS A 90 7.83 -3.29 -8.83
C LYS A 90 8.15 -3.85 -10.22
N LYS A 91 8.98 -4.90 -10.31
CA LYS A 91 9.27 -5.59 -11.58
C LYS A 91 8.03 -6.26 -12.16
N TRP A 92 7.24 -6.95 -11.34
CA TRP A 92 5.97 -7.53 -11.78
C TRP A 92 4.98 -6.46 -12.23
N TYR A 93 4.81 -5.41 -11.44
CA TYR A 93 3.99 -4.26 -11.77
C TYR A 93 4.38 -3.65 -13.12
N SER A 94 5.68 -3.37 -13.32
CA SER A 94 6.17 -2.82 -14.59
C SER A 94 5.93 -3.76 -15.77
N THR A 95 6.04 -5.07 -15.56
CA THR A 95 5.76 -6.06 -16.61
C THR A 95 4.29 -6.05 -17.01
N MET A 96 3.38 -5.89 -16.05
CA MET A 96 1.93 -5.85 -16.26
C MET A 96 1.43 -4.52 -16.85
N ARG A 97 2.15 -3.43 -16.56
CA ARG A 97 1.94 -2.11 -17.14
C ARG A 97 2.50 -1.97 -18.54
N ASN A 98 3.27 -2.94 -19.02
CA ASN A 98 3.75 -3.00 -20.38
C ASN A 98 2.83 -3.92 -21.20
N PRO A 99 2.33 -3.45 -22.36
CA PRO A 99 1.63 -4.31 -23.31
C PRO A 99 2.52 -5.51 -23.64
N SER A 100 2.02 -6.72 -23.45
CA SER A 100 2.76 -7.93 -23.76
C SER A 100 1.82 -9.08 -24.11
N PRO A 101 2.21 -10.00 -25.01
CA PRO A 101 1.38 -11.15 -25.38
C PRO A 101 0.93 -12.01 -24.19
N LYS A 102 1.65 -11.92 -23.05
CA LYS A 102 1.39 -12.67 -21.83
C LYS A 102 0.32 -12.05 -20.93
N TYR A 103 0.16 -10.72 -20.96
CA TYR A 103 -0.75 -9.97 -20.08
C TYR A 103 -1.81 -9.15 -20.83
N GLY A 104 -1.81 -9.22 -22.17
CA GLY A 104 -2.76 -8.55 -23.06
C GLY A 104 -2.05 -7.62 -24.05
N GLU A 105 -2.66 -7.43 -25.23
CA GLU A 105 -2.20 -6.43 -26.22
C GLU A 105 -2.34 -4.98 -25.71
N VAL A 106 -3.06 -4.79 -24.60
CA VAL A 106 -3.23 -3.52 -23.89
C VAL A 106 -2.64 -3.65 -22.49
N ALA A 107 -1.93 -2.62 -22.05
CA ALA A 107 -1.42 -2.53 -20.68
C ALA A 107 -2.56 -2.56 -19.66
N LEU A 108 -2.37 -3.27 -18.54
CA LEU A 108 -3.32 -3.26 -17.44
C LEU A 108 -3.40 -1.86 -16.79
N SER A 109 -4.56 -1.53 -16.23
CA SER A 109 -4.71 -0.31 -15.43
C SER A 109 -3.79 -0.33 -14.20
N HIS A 110 -3.65 0.80 -13.51
CA HIS A 110 -2.86 0.87 -12.28
C HIS A 110 -3.36 -0.15 -11.24
N GLU A 111 -4.66 -0.17 -10.99
CA GLU A 111 -5.27 -1.03 -9.98
C GLU A 111 -5.12 -2.51 -10.32
N GLU A 112 -5.39 -2.88 -11.58
CA GLU A 112 -5.25 -4.26 -12.05
C GLU A 112 -3.80 -4.74 -11.97
N ALA A 113 -2.84 -3.92 -12.43
CA ALA A 113 -1.43 -4.26 -12.40
C ALA A 113 -0.92 -4.38 -10.95
N THR A 114 -1.33 -3.49 -10.05
CA THR A 114 -0.97 -3.54 -8.63
C THR A 114 -1.54 -4.79 -7.96
N GLN A 115 -2.82 -5.10 -8.18
CA GLN A 115 -3.45 -6.29 -7.61
C GLN A 115 -2.82 -7.58 -8.13
N LEU A 116 -2.52 -7.64 -9.43
CA LEU A 116 -1.94 -8.82 -10.02
C LEU A 116 -0.48 -9.00 -9.57
N ALA A 117 0.34 -7.94 -9.57
CA ALA A 117 1.70 -7.98 -9.06
C ALA A 117 1.75 -8.43 -7.59
N TRP A 118 0.79 -7.97 -6.78
CA TRP A 118 0.61 -8.39 -5.40
C TRP A 118 0.33 -9.90 -5.27
N LYS A 119 -0.59 -10.45 -6.08
CA LYS A 119 -0.85 -11.89 -6.10
C LYS A 119 0.38 -12.70 -6.49
N PHE A 120 1.15 -12.23 -7.48
CA PHE A 120 2.37 -12.90 -7.94
C PHE A 120 3.46 -12.96 -6.85
N ILE A 121 3.67 -11.85 -6.13
CA ILE A 121 4.67 -11.84 -5.05
C ILE A 121 4.24 -12.73 -3.88
N LEU A 122 2.97 -12.69 -3.48
CA LEU A 122 2.43 -13.56 -2.42
C LEU A 122 2.49 -15.04 -2.79
N ASP A 123 2.20 -15.41 -4.04
CA ASP A 123 2.31 -16.79 -4.49
C ASP A 123 3.76 -17.27 -4.49
N SER A 124 4.70 -16.41 -4.92
CA SER A 124 6.14 -16.70 -4.81
C SER A 124 6.56 -16.93 -3.37
N MET A 125 6.12 -16.09 -2.43
CA MET A 125 6.42 -16.24 -1.00
C MET A 125 5.79 -17.50 -0.41
N ARG A 126 4.55 -17.81 -0.77
CA ARG A 126 3.87 -19.04 -0.35
C ARG A 126 4.60 -20.29 -0.85
N ASN A 127 5.12 -20.25 -2.07
CA ASN A 127 5.94 -21.32 -2.62
C ASN A 127 7.29 -21.45 -1.91
N GLN A 128 7.91 -20.34 -1.52
CA GLN A 128 9.12 -20.35 -0.70
C GLN A 128 8.86 -20.96 0.69
N HIS A 129 7.77 -20.56 1.35
CA HIS A 129 7.31 -21.13 2.63
C HIS A 129 7.11 -22.64 2.53
N ARG A 130 6.34 -23.11 1.54
CA ARG A 130 6.11 -24.54 1.29
C ARG A 130 7.40 -25.33 1.04
N ARG A 131 8.42 -24.70 0.46
CA ARG A 131 9.73 -25.31 0.20
C ARG A 131 10.69 -25.23 1.38
N GLY A 132 10.29 -24.60 2.50
CA GLY A 132 11.19 -24.36 3.62
C GLY A 132 12.37 -23.47 3.26
N THR A 133 12.16 -22.49 2.38
CA THR A 133 13.19 -21.52 1.94
C THR A 133 12.77 -20.07 2.22
N GLY A 134 13.74 -19.15 2.24
CA GLY A 134 13.48 -17.72 2.42
C GLY A 134 13.20 -17.33 3.88
N ARG A 135 12.59 -16.17 4.11
CA ARG A 135 12.27 -15.68 5.46
C ARG A 135 10.98 -16.24 6.06
N TYR A 136 10.21 -16.96 5.26
CA TYR A 136 8.92 -17.57 5.60
C TYR A 136 9.05 -19.07 5.89
N THR A 137 10.18 -19.50 6.46
CA THR A 137 10.38 -20.90 6.81
C THR A 137 9.63 -21.25 8.09
N GLU A 138 9.07 -22.46 8.17
CA GLU A 138 8.28 -22.96 9.31
C GLU A 138 9.02 -22.83 10.65
N LYS A 139 10.36 -22.74 10.65
CA LYS A 139 11.20 -22.55 11.84
C LYS A 139 10.92 -21.27 12.63
N LYS A 140 10.31 -20.23 12.05
CA LYS A 140 9.94 -19.01 12.79
C LYS A 140 8.54 -19.06 13.40
N THR A 141 7.70 -20.02 12.99
CA THR A 141 6.31 -20.09 13.47
C THR A 141 6.19 -20.89 14.78
N GLU A 142 7.19 -21.70 15.13
CA GLU A 142 7.21 -22.46 16.38
C GLU A 142 7.59 -21.63 17.62
N GLU A 143 8.25 -20.46 17.47
CA GLU A 143 8.59 -19.59 18.63
C GLU A 143 7.42 -18.72 19.12
N LYS A 144 6.25 -18.75 18.47
CA LYS A 144 5.06 -17.99 18.91
C LYS A 144 4.02 -18.81 19.69
N ASN A 145 4.26 -20.11 19.90
CA ASN A 145 3.38 -20.99 20.68
C ASN A 145 4.09 -21.71 21.85
N GLY A 146 5.27 -21.22 22.27
CA GLY A 146 6.02 -21.72 23.43
C GLY A 146 5.91 -20.82 24.64
#